data_AF-A0AA96E746-F1
#
_entry.id   AF-A0AA96E746-F1
#
_cell.length_a   1.000
_cell.length_b   1.000
_cell.length_c   1.000
_cell.angle_alpha   90.00
_cell.angle_beta   90.00
_cell.angle_gamma   90.00
#
_symmetry.space_group_name_H-M   'P 1'
#
loop_
_entity.id
_entity.type
_entity.pdbx_description
1 polymer ?
#
loop_
_entity_poly.entity_id
_entity_poly.type
_entity_poly.pdbx_seq_one_letter_code
_entity_poly.pdbx_strand_id
1 'polypeptide(L)'
;MMASQRINDYRQWLVFQRQEQLSREHQGITQRLEDARVTPNQVIQAYRSMADKAATEGACYRTLFLRESDETSALVCEGWLFIRRVLSEGNTTRVRATLLETFTLDDGILSPGDKPARKVTLEIFEKLDINKGMRTDVRVDCLEKPEDYHFITLMDVARGDLRRHLK
;
A
#
# COMPACT_ATOMS: atom_id res chain seq x y z
N MET A 1 9.60 10.28 -36.94
CA MET A 1 10.17 10.82 -35.69
C MET A 1 9.14 11.55 -34.83
N MET A 2 8.38 12.54 -35.33
CA MET A 2 7.36 13.26 -34.54
C MET A 2 6.24 12.38 -33.95
N ALA A 3 5.79 11.36 -34.67
CA ALA A 3 4.74 10.45 -34.17
C ALA A 3 5.22 9.60 -32.98
N SER A 4 6.47 9.15 -33.02
CA SER A 4 7.09 8.37 -31.93
C SER A 4 7.27 9.22 -30.66
N GLN A 5 7.65 10.50 -30.82
CA GLN A 5 7.74 11.43 -29.70
C GLN A 5 6.38 11.67 -29.06
N ARG A 6 5.34 11.98 -29.86
CA ARG A 6 3.98 12.20 -29.33
C ARG A 6 3.42 10.99 -28.59
N ILE A 7 3.69 9.77 -29.06
CA ILE A 7 3.26 8.55 -28.37
C ILE A 7 3.98 8.38 -27.03
N ASN A 8 5.27 8.73 -26.96
CA ASN A 8 6.01 8.70 -25.69
C ASN A 8 5.51 9.76 -24.71
N ASP A 9 5.27 10.99 -25.18
CA ASP A 9 4.72 12.06 -24.35
C ASP A 9 3.32 11.68 -23.81
N TYR A 10 2.49 11.05 -24.66
CA TYR A 10 1.18 10.54 -24.24
C TYR A 10 1.30 9.44 -23.17
N ARG A 11 2.24 8.50 -23.32
CA ARG A 11 2.47 7.45 -22.31
C ARG A 11 2.94 8.02 -20.97
N GLN A 12 3.84 8.99 -20.99
CA GLN A 12 4.28 9.70 -19.77
C GLN A 12 3.11 10.44 -19.11
N TRP A 13 2.29 11.12 -19.92
CA TRP A 13 1.09 11.80 -19.42
C TRP A 13 0.10 10.84 -18.73
N LEU A 14 -0.09 9.62 -19.27
CA LEU A 14 -0.92 8.60 -18.61
C LEU A 14 -0.37 8.17 -17.24
N VAL A 15 0.96 8.09 -17.09
CA VAL A 15 1.60 7.78 -15.80
C VAL A 15 1.34 8.91 -14.78
N PHE A 16 1.50 10.17 -15.18
CA PHE A 16 1.19 11.31 -14.30
C PHE A 16 -0.30 11.38 -13.93
N GLN A 17 -1.19 11.12 -14.88
CA GLN A 17 -2.62 11.06 -14.60
C GLN A 17 -2.94 9.95 -13.59
N ARG A 18 -2.28 8.80 -13.70
CA ARG A 18 -2.43 7.69 -12.75
C ARG A 18 -1.89 8.08 -11.37
N GLN A 19 -0.73 8.73 -11.30
CA GLN A 19 -0.18 9.23 -10.03
C GLN A 19 -1.17 10.15 -9.32
N GLU A 20 -1.73 11.12 -10.04
CA GLU A 20 -2.71 12.09 -9.50
C GLU A 20 -4.02 11.40 -9.06
N GLN A 21 -4.46 10.36 -9.78
CA GLN A 21 -5.59 9.54 -9.36
C GLN A 21 -5.31 8.85 -8.03
N LEU A 22 -4.16 8.18 -7.91
CA LEU A 22 -3.78 7.44 -6.70
C LEU A 22 -3.54 8.38 -5.51
N SER A 23 -2.97 9.57 -5.73
CA SER A 23 -2.81 10.60 -4.71
C SER A 23 -4.16 11.02 -4.11
N ARG A 24 -5.14 11.33 -4.95
CA ARG A 24 -6.50 11.69 -4.50
C ARG A 24 -7.21 10.53 -3.79
N GLU A 25 -7.03 9.32 -4.29
CA GLU A 25 -7.62 8.13 -3.67
C GLU A 25 -7.03 7.86 -2.28
N HIS A 26 -5.70 7.86 -2.15
CA HIS A 26 -5.00 7.67 -0.88
C HIS A 26 -5.40 8.72 0.14
N GLN A 27 -5.41 10.00 -0.25
CA GLN A 27 -5.86 11.09 0.60
C GLN A 27 -7.32 10.91 1.03
N GLY A 28 -8.21 10.55 0.10
CA GLY A 28 -9.63 10.33 0.38
C GLY A 28 -9.90 9.12 1.30
N ILE A 29 -9.08 8.06 1.23
CA ILE A 29 -9.19 6.93 2.18
C ILE A 29 -8.64 7.35 3.54
N THR A 30 -7.49 8.00 3.58
CA THR A 30 -6.89 8.52 4.82
C THR A 30 -7.91 9.38 5.58
N GLN A 31 -8.52 10.37 4.92
CA GLN A 31 -9.54 11.23 5.53
C GLN A 31 -10.74 10.44 6.07
N ARG A 32 -11.20 9.41 5.35
CA ARG A 32 -12.31 8.57 5.83
C ARG A 32 -11.95 7.74 7.06
N LEU A 33 -10.72 7.21 7.12
CA LEU A 33 -10.23 6.48 8.31
C LEU A 33 -10.14 7.41 9.52
N GLU A 34 -9.65 8.63 9.29
CA GLU A 34 -9.58 9.70 10.27
C GLU A 34 -10.97 10.10 10.80
N ASP A 35 -11.93 10.36 9.90
CA ASP A 35 -13.29 10.76 10.24
C ASP A 35 -14.04 9.65 11.00
N ALA A 36 -13.80 8.39 10.62
CA ALA A 36 -14.36 7.21 11.28
C ALA A 36 -13.67 6.87 12.61
N ARG A 37 -12.58 7.58 12.96
CA ARG A 37 -11.78 7.35 14.18
C ARG A 37 -11.37 5.88 14.33
N VAL A 38 -10.89 5.31 13.22
CA VAL A 38 -10.46 3.91 13.20
C VAL A 38 -9.35 3.70 14.23
N THR A 39 -9.46 2.62 14.99
CA THR A 39 -8.49 2.23 16.03
C THR A 39 -7.51 1.18 15.51
N PRO A 40 -6.31 1.04 16.10
CA PRO A 40 -5.35 0.02 15.68
C PRO A 40 -5.94 -1.38 15.79
N ASN A 41 -6.75 -1.63 16.81
CA ASN A 41 -7.41 -2.92 17.00
C ASN A 41 -8.31 -3.29 15.83
N GLN A 42 -9.08 -2.33 15.27
CA GLN A 42 -9.89 -2.57 14.07
C GLN A 42 -9.02 -2.91 12.86
N VAL A 43 -7.92 -2.17 12.67
CA VAL A 43 -6.96 -2.46 11.59
C VAL A 43 -6.32 -3.83 11.76
N ILE A 44 -5.92 -4.20 12.98
CA ILE A 44 -5.36 -5.51 13.31
C ILE A 44 -6.36 -6.63 12.98
N GLN A 45 -7.64 -6.48 13.34
CA GLN A 45 -8.67 -7.48 13.00
C GLN A 45 -8.88 -7.58 11.49
N ALA A 46 -8.84 -6.47 10.76
CA ALA A 46 -8.90 -6.48 9.30
C ALA A 46 -7.73 -7.28 8.70
N TYR A 47 -6.50 -7.02 9.13
CA TYR A 47 -5.32 -7.77 8.67
C TYR A 47 -5.38 -9.26 9.05
N ARG A 48 -5.95 -9.62 10.21
CA ARG A 48 -6.17 -11.02 10.59
C ARG A 48 -7.16 -11.70 9.65
N SER A 49 -8.29 -11.08 9.37
CA SER A 49 -9.29 -11.59 8.43
C SER A 49 -8.71 -11.76 7.01
N MET A 50 -7.89 -10.80 6.57
CA MET A 50 -7.17 -10.90 5.30
C MET A 50 -6.15 -12.04 5.30
N ALA A 51 -5.42 -12.25 6.40
CA ALA A 51 -4.46 -13.36 6.53
C ALA A 51 -5.15 -14.73 6.42
N ASP A 52 -6.30 -14.89 7.08
CA ASP A 52 -7.10 -16.11 7.03
C ASP A 52 -7.55 -16.42 5.60
N LYS A 53 -8.11 -15.41 4.91
CA LYS A 53 -8.52 -15.52 3.49
C LYS A 53 -7.33 -15.74 2.55
N ALA A 54 -6.18 -15.13 2.82
CA ALA A 54 -4.96 -15.37 2.05
C ALA A 54 -4.49 -16.83 2.17
N ALA A 55 -4.56 -17.40 3.38
CA ALA A 55 -4.20 -18.79 3.63
C ALA A 55 -5.16 -19.78 2.94
N THR A 56 -6.47 -19.56 3.04
CA THR A 56 -7.50 -20.45 2.47
C THR A 56 -7.63 -20.28 0.95
N GLU A 57 -7.83 -19.04 0.49
CA GLU A 57 -8.21 -18.73 -0.89
C GLU A 57 -7.06 -18.18 -1.73
N GLY A 58 -5.97 -17.76 -1.10
CA GLY A 58 -4.84 -17.17 -1.84
C GLY A 58 -5.01 -15.71 -2.14
N ALA A 59 -5.94 -15.05 -1.46
CA ALA A 59 -6.28 -13.66 -1.66
C ALA A 59 -5.06 -12.74 -1.47
N CYS A 60 -4.78 -11.96 -2.50
CA CYS A 60 -3.96 -10.76 -2.43
C CYS A 60 -4.88 -9.55 -2.48
N TYR A 61 -4.60 -8.53 -1.66
CA TYR A 61 -5.43 -7.34 -1.53
C TYR A 61 -4.77 -6.15 -2.18
N ARG A 62 -5.55 -5.29 -2.82
CA ARG A 62 -5.01 -4.04 -3.35
C ARG A 62 -4.53 -3.18 -2.18
N THR A 63 -3.30 -2.66 -2.28
CA THR A 63 -2.72 -1.77 -1.28
C THR A 63 -2.19 -0.51 -1.95
N LEU A 64 -2.41 0.62 -1.27
CA LEU A 64 -1.75 1.90 -1.56
C LEU A 64 -0.76 2.19 -0.44
N PHE A 65 0.37 2.79 -0.75
CA PHE A 65 1.35 3.21 0.24
C PHE A 65 2.12 4.42 -0.27
N LEU A 66 2.72 5.19 0.64
CA LEU A 66 3.57 6.32 0.30
C LEU A 66 5.02 5.85 0.24
N ARG A 67 5.77 6.38 -0.73
CA ARG A 67 7.21 6.24 -0.83
C ARG A 67 7.86 7.63 -0.74
N GLU A 68 8.76 7.81 0.21
CA GLU A 68 9.63 8.99 0.25
C GLU A 68 10.54 9.03 -0.99
N SER A 69 10.68 10.21 -1.58
CA SER A 69 11.58 10.49 -2.69
C SER A 69 12.58 11.57 -2.25
N ASP A 70 13.78 11.52 -2.82
CA ASP A 70 14.87 12.47 -2.57
C ASP A 70 14.46 13.93 -2.83
N GLU A 71 13.44 14.17 -3.66
CA GLU A 71 12.94 15.50 -4.02
C GLU A 71 11.82 16.04 -3.10
N THR A 72 11.75 15.57 -1.86
CA THR A 72 10.93 16.13 -0.74
C THR A 72 9.43 15.83 -0.79
N SER A 73 8.90 15.20 -1.84
CA SER A 73 7.48 14.79 -1.88
C SER A 73 7.33 13.28 -1.81
N ALA A 74 6.37 12.82 -1.00
CA ALA A 74 6.02 11.41 -0.95
C ALA A 74 5.06 11.06 -2.08
N LEU A 75 5.36 9.98 -2.81
CA LEU A 75 4.58 9.54 -3.95
C LEU A 75 3.75 8.32 -3.58
N VAL A 76 2.48 8.30 -4.00
CA VAL A 76 1.63 7.13 -3.81
C VAL A 76 2.03 6.04 -4.80
N CYS A 77 2.35 4.87 -4.25
CA CYS A 77 2.59 3.63 -4.96
C CYS A 77 1.39 2.70 -4.80
N GLU A 78 1.24 1.75 -5.73
CA GLU A 78 0.19 0.74 -5.70
C GLU A 78 0.79 -0.67 -5.82
N GLY A 79 0.16 -1.62 -5.15
CA GLY A 79 0.47 -3.03 -5.36
C GLY A 79 -0.61 -3.97 -4.86
N TRP A 80 -0.28 -5.26 -4.91
CA TRP A 80 -1.04 -6.33 -4.29
C TRP A 80 -0.28 -6.87 -3.09
N LEU A 81 -0.93 -6.86 -1.93
CA LEU A 81 -0.39 -7.35 -0.68
C LEU A 81 -0.98 -8.72 -0.35
N PHE A 82 -0.12 -9.74 -0.35
CA PHE A 82 -0.44 -11.07 0.16
C PHE A 82 -0.05 -11.15 1.63
N ILE A 83 -1.04 -11.21 2.52
CA ILE A 83 -0.81 -11.21 3.96
C ILE A 83 -0.59 -12.64 4.44
N ARG A 84 0.62 -12.94 4.95
CA ARG A 84 0.99 -14.30 5.37
C ARG A 84 0.55 -14.61 6.80
N ARG A 85 0.77 -13.67 7.72
CA ARG A 85 0.39 -13.78 9.13
C ARG A 85 0.48 -12.44 9.85
N VAL A 86 -0.33 -12.30 10.89
CA VAL A 86 -0.25 -11.21 11.88
C VAL A 86 0.42 -11.75 13.14
N LEU A 87 1.38 -11.00 13.67
CA LEU A 87 2.17 -11.31 14.86
C LEU A 87 1.90 -10.21 15.90
N SER A 88 1.47 -10.57 17.09
CA SER A 88 1.30 -9.62 18.20
C SER A 88 2.33 -9.95 19.28
N GLU A 89 3.30 -9.05 19.49
CA GLU A 89 4.38 -9.19 20.48
C GLU A 89 4.40 -7.95 21.37
N GLY A 90 4.00 -8.11 22.64
CA GLY A 90 3.88 -7.01 23.59
C GLY A 90 2.90 -5.93 23.12
N ASN A 91 3.38 -4.69 23.03
CA ASN A 91 2.59 -3.54 22.57
C ASN A 91 2.64 -3.32 21.06
N THR A 92 3.34 -4.18 20.30
CA THR A 92 3.50 -4.02 18.86
C THR A 92 2.77 -5.12 18.11
N THR A 93 2.11 -4.76 17.01
CA THR A 93 1.53 -5.74 16.08
C THR A 93 2.19 -5.58 14.72
N ARG A 94 2.73 -6.70 14.22
CA ARG A 94 3.43 -6.77 12.94
C ARG A 94 2.70 -7.67 11.97
N VAL A 95 2.78 -7.37 10.69
CA VAL A 95 2.16 -8.14 9.61
C VAL A 95 3.27 -8.58 8.67
N ARG A 96 3.46 -9.89 8.53
CA ARG A 96 4.36 -10.44 7.51
C ARG A 96 3.58 -10.61 6.22
N ALA A 97 4.05 -10.00 5.14
CA ALA A 97 3.37 -10.00 3.86
C ALA A 97 4.34 -10.14 2.68
N THR A 98 3.77 -10.25 1.48
CA THR A 98 4.48 -10.21 0.21
C THR A 98 3.81 -9.18 -0.68
N LEU A 99 4.57 -8.18 -1.11
CA LEU A 99 4.11 -7.08 -1.95
C LEU A 99 4.50 -7.35 -3.40
N LEU A 100 3.52 -7.24 -4.30
CA LEU A 100 3.70 -7.16 -5.73
C LEU A 100 3.36 -5.74 -6.18
N GLU A 101 4.38 -4.93 -6.45
CA GLU A 101 4.16 -3.55 -6.93
C GLU A 101 3.55 -3.58 -8.33
N THR A 102 2.51 -2.78 -8.54
CA THR A 102 1.83 -2.61 -9.84
C THR A 102 1.85 -1.17 -10.34
N PHE A 103 2.27 -0.23 -9.50
CA PHE A 103 2.54 1.14 -9.92
C PHE A 103 3.55 1.84 -9.01
N THR A 104 4.50 2.52 -9.65
CA THR A 104 5.32 3.59 -9.07
C THR A 104 5.38 4.71 -10.12
N LEU A 105 5.72 5.93 -9.74
CA LEU A 105 5.89 7.00 -10.73
C LEU A 105 7.04 6.70 -11.70
N ASP A 106 8.14 6.13 -11.20
CA ASP A 106 9.35 5.85 -11.97
C ASP A 106 9.16 4.73 -13.00
N ASP A 107 8.39 3.70 -12.64
CA ASP A 107 8.19 2.52 -13.49
C ASP A 107 6.87 2.57 -14.29
N GLY A 108 5.95 3.46 -13.91
CA GLY A 108 4.60 3.51 -14.46
C GLY A 108 3.76 2.30 -14.07
N ILE A 109 2.90 1.84 -14.98
CA ILE A 109 1.99 0.71 -14.74
C ILE A 109 2.72 -0.61 -15.00
N LEU A 110 2.78 -1.46 -13.98
CA LEU A 110 3.43 -2.76 -14.02
C LEU A 110 2.39 -3.89 -13.97
N SER A 111 2.62 -4.94 -14.74
CA SER A 111 1.88 -6.19 -14.61
C SER A 111 2.42 -7.01 -13.43
N PRO A 112 1.57 -7.79 -12.73
CA PRO A 112 2.04 -8.70 -11.71
C PRO A 112 3.12 -9.66 -12.25
N GLY A 113 4.28 -9.67 -11.61
CA GLY A 113 5.44 -10.47 -12.02
C GLY A 113 6.48 -9.75 -12.87
N ASP A 114 6.20 -8.54 -13.37
CA ASP A 114 7.21 -7.71 -14.05
C ASP A 114 8.36 -7.34 -13.10
N LYS A 115 8.05 -7.20 -11.81
CA LYS A 115 9.01 -7.05 -10.72
C LYS A 115 8.96 -8.24 -9.76
N PRO A 116 10.08 -8.59 -9.12
CA PRO A 116 10.13 -9.65 -8.13
C PRO A 116 9.25 -9.30 -6.92
N ALA A 117 8.63 -10.33 -6.34
CA ALA A 117 7.83 -10.18 -5.14
C ALA A 117 8.71 -9.77 -3.95
N ARG A 118 8.30 -8.73 -3.24
CA ARG A 118 9.04 -8.23 -2.08
C ARG A 118 8.42 -8.73 -0.78
N LYS A 119 9.19 -9.42 0.05
CA LYS A 119 8.78 -9.71 1.42
C LYS A 119 8.84 -8.42 2.23
N VAL A 120 7.75 -8.10 2.93
CA VAL A 120 7.65 -6.91 3.77
C VAL A 120 7.10 -7.30 5.15
N THR A 121 7.52 -6.56 6.15
CA THR A 121 6.99 -6.60 7.50
C THR A 121 6.43 -5.24 7.82
N LEU A 122 5.11 -5.18 7.95
CA LEU A 122 4.44 -3.96 8.33
C LEU A 122 4.29 -3.90 9.85
N GLU A 123 4.35 -2.71 10.42
CA GLU A 123 4.05 -2.48 11.83
C GLU A 123 2.83 -1.58 11.95
N ILE A 124 1.87 -1.97 12.78
CA ILE A 124 0.64 -1.23 13.06
C ILE A 124 0.79 -0.55 14.42
N PHE A 125 0.62 0.78 14.45
CA PHE A 125 0.75 1.58 15.68
C PHE A 125 -0.13 2.83 15.65
N GLU A 126 -0.32 3.45 16.82
CA GLU A 126 -0.94 4.79 16.91
C GLU A 126 0.13 5.86 16.76
N LYS A 127 -0.15 6.82 15.88
CA LYS A 127 0.64 8.04 15.73
C LYS A 127 -0.14 9.19 16.36
N LEU A 128 0.53 9.96 17.20
CA LEU A 128 0.02 11.23 17.72
C LEU A 128 0.31 12.33 16.72
N ASP A 129 -0.75 12.97 16.20
CA ASP A 129 -0.65 14.15 15.36
C ASP A 129 -0.85 15.41 16.22
N ILE A 130 0.26 16.06 16.54
CA ILE A 130 0.31 17.28 17.34
C ILE A 130 -0.34 18.46 16.59
N ASN A 131 -0.22 18.49 15.26
CA ASN A 131 -0.71 19.59 14.43
C ASN A 131 -2.23 19.55 14.27
N LYS A 132 -2.85 18.39 14.49
CA LYS A 132 -4.31 18.19 14.48
C LYS A 132 -4.93 18.18 15.90
N GLY A 133 -4.37 18.96 16.82
CA GLY A 133 -4.90 19.08 18.18
C GLY A 133 -4.68 17.84 19.05
N MET A 134 -3.53 17.18 18.88
CA MET A 134 -3.15 15.94 19.61
C MET A 134 -4.10 14.77 19.33
N ARG A 135 -4.57 14.62 18.09
CA ARG A 135 -5.38 13.48 17.69
C ARG A 135 -4.50 12.25 17.47
N THR A 136 -5.00 11.07 17.81
CA THR A 136 -4.36 9.79 17.45
C THR A 136 -4.91 9.29 16.11
N ASP A 137 -4.01 8.89 15.22
CA ASP A 137 -4.32 8.25 13.94
C ASP A 137 -3.60 6.90 13.86
N VAL A 138 -4.20 5.92 13.19
CA VAL A 138 -3.57 4.61 12.99
C VAL A 138 -2.62 4.66 11.81
N ARG A 139 -1.41 4.15 12.00
CA ARG A 139 -0.39 4.08 10.96
C ARG A 139 0.07 2.64 10.75
N VAL A 140 0.37 2.32 9.50
CA VAL A 140 0.91 1.04 9.08
C VAL A 140 2.14 1.29 8.21
N ASP A 141 3.32 1.00 8.72
CA ASP A 141 4.59 1.33 8.04
C ASP A 141 5.44 0.09 7.78
N CYS A 142 6.29 0.14 6.75
CA CYS A 142 7.22 -0.94 6.44
C CYS A 142 8.48 -0.84 7.32
N LEU A 143 8.89 -1.95 7.92
CA LEU A 143 10.08 -2.00 8.78
C LEU A 143 11.37 -2.13 7.98
N GLU A 144 11.37 -2.90 6.89
CA GLU A 144 12.58 -3.14 6.09
C GLU A 144 12.95 -1.97 5.19
N LYS A 145 11.96 -1.17 4.80
CA LYS A 145 12.14 0.05 4.01
C LYS A 145 11.34 1.18 4.62
N PRO A 146 11.92 1.97 5.54
CA PRO A 146 11.24 3.10 6.18
C PRO A 146 10.76 4.15 5.18
N GLU A 147 11.37 4.23 3.99
CA GLU A 147 10.89 5.08 2.89
C GLU A 147 9.48 4.71 2.44
N ASP A 148 9.06 3.44 2.63
CA ASP A 148 7.71 2.97 2.33
C ASP A 148 6.83 2.97 3.59
N TYR A 149 5.77 3.76 3.59
CA TYR A 149 4.98 3.99 4.79
C TYR A 149 3.52 4.25 4.48
N HIS A 150 2.69 4.31 5.53
CA HIS A 150 1.27 4.62 5.44
C HIS A 150 0.50 3.68 4.47
N PHE A 151 0.69 2.38 4.67
CA PHE A 151 0.03 1.32 3.93
C PHE A 151 -1.47 1.29 4.23
N ILE A 152 -2.27 1.36 3.16
CA ILE A 152 -3.72 1.24 3.16
C ILE A 152 -4.08 0.03 2.31
N THR A 153 -4.48 -1.07 2.96
CA THR A 153 -4.89 -2.31 2.28
C THR A 153 -6.41 -2.41 2.23
N LEU A 154 -6.96 -2.58 1.04
CA LEU A 154 -8.40 -2.56 0.76
C LEU A 154 -8.99 -3.97 0.82
N MET A 155 -9.89 -4.22 1.79
CA MET A 155 -10.52 -5.54 2.00
C MET A 155 -11.48 -5.95 0.88
N ASP A 156 -12.09 -4.98 0.21
CA ASP A 156 -13.11 -5.14 -0.82
C ASP A 156 -12.52 -5.41 -2.22
N VAL A 157 -11.21 -5.22 -2.39
CA VAL A 157 -10.50 -5.43 -3.65
C VAL A 157 -9.46 -6.54 -3.50
N ALA A 158 -9.87 -7.78 -3.80
CA ALA A 158 -9.05 -8.97 -3.63
C ALA A 158 -8.92 -9.81 -4.92
N ARG A 159 -7.78 -10.50 -5.07
CA ARG A 159 -7.46 -11.39 -6.20
C ARG A 159 -6.79 -12.67 -5.72
N GLY A 160 -7.31 -13.83 -6.13
CA GLY A 160 -6.71 -15.15 -5.83
C GLY A 160 -5.74 -15.67 -6.90
N ASP A 161 -5.77 -15.09 -8.10
CA ASP A 161 -5.01 -15.55 -9.26
C ASP A 161 -3.51 -15.18 -9.22
N LEU A 162 -3.11 -14.33 -8.27
CA LEU A 162 -1.76 -13.78 -8.18
C LEU A 162 -0.74 -14.71 -7.52
N ARG A 163 -1.16 -15.85 -6.96
CA ARG A 163 -0.28 -16.81 -6.24
C ARG A 163 0.99 -17.18 -7.01
N ARG A 164 0.90 -17.33 -8.33
CA ARG A 164 2.03 -17.71 -9.20
C ARG A 164 3.17 -16.68 -9.22
N HIS A 165 2.88 -15.43 -8.88
CA HIS A 165 3.83 -14.31 -8.89
C HIS A 165 4.47 -14.07 -7.51
N LEU A 166 4.04 -14.77 -6.45
CA LEU A 166 4.49 -14.54 -5.07
C LEU A 166 5.83 -15.21 -4.69
N LYS A 167 6.54 -15.79 -5.68
CA LYS A 167 7.77 -16.55 -5.45
C LYS A 167 8.96 -15.64 -5.21
#